data_AF-A0A6C8WUW1-F1
#
_entry.id   AF-A0A6C8WUW1-F1
#
_cell.length_a   1.000
_cell.length_b   1.000
_cell.length_c   1.000
_cell.angle_alpha   90.00
_cell.angle_beta   90.00
_cell.angle_gamma   90.00
#
_symmetry.space_group_name_H-M   'P 1'
#
loop_
_entity.id
_entity.type
_entity.pdbx_description
1 polymer ?
#
loop_
_entity_poly.entity_id
_entity_poly.type
_entity_poly.pdbx_seq_one_letter_code
_entity_poly.pdbx_strand_id
1 'polypeptide(L)'
;MKTEQHENFVRRLQLIQDQTGWNLSEIARRVMVSPQAVQQWAKGDTTPRGERLKRLAAVTGKPEHWFFMPLDANEPSNSLSEIPTSSSRDMLDDKEKALLALFNQMPEAEKNRLIVHAKATLQELDLLKDDVLSIIKNIRE
;
A
#
# COMPACT_ATOMS: atom_id res chain seq x y z
N MET A 1 4.61 31.87 -3.73
CA MET A 1 3.77 31.09 -2.80
C MET A 1 4.17 29.64 -2.93
N LYS A 2 4.80 29.05 -1.92
CA LYS A 2 5.12 27.61 -1.93
C LYS A 2 3.80 26.88 -1.71
N THR A 3 3.31 26.19 -2.72
CA THR A 3 2.06 25.43 -2.67
C THR A 3 2.26 24.26 -1.69
N GLU A 4 1.29 23.95 -0.84
CA GLU A 4 1.34 22.83 0.12
C GLU A 4 1.78 21.51 -0.54
N GLN A 5 1.42 21.32 -1.81
CA GLN A 5 1.83 20.18 -2.64
C GLN A 5 3.36 20.05 -2.80
N HIS A 6 4.10 21.15 -2.89
CA HIS A 6 5.56 21.11 -2.99
C HIS A 6 6.18 20.65 -1.67
N GLU A 7 5.63 21.07 -0.54
CA GLU A 7 6.13 20.65 0.78
C GLU A 7 5.86 19.18 1.05
N ASN A 8 4.66 18.69 0.71
CA ASN A 8 4.34 17.27 0.78
C ASN A 8 5.28 16.43 -0.09
N PHE A 9 5.58 16.89 -1.31
CA PHE A 9 6.52 16.23 -2.19
C PHE A 9 7.93 16.14 -1.60
N VAL A 10 8.45 17.24 -1.05
CA VAL A 10 9.77 17.26 -0.41
C VAL A 10 9.83 16.23 0.72
N ARG A 11 8.81 16.18 1.59
CA ARG A 11 8.78 15.23 2.70
C ARG A 11 8.68 13.78 2.24
N ARG A 12 7.85 13.50 1.23
CA ARG A 12 7.75 12.15 0.62
C ARG A 12 9.06 11.73 -0.04
N LEU A 13 9.78 12.66 -0.67
CA LEU A 13 11.10 12.40 -1.24
C LEU A 13 12.14 12.07 -0.16
N GLN A 14 12.09 12.74 1.00
CA GLN A 14 12.93 12.41 2.16
C GLN A 14 12.60 11.00 2.68
N LEU A 15 11.32 10.66 2.80
CA LEU A 15 10.89 9.31 3.22
C LEU A 15 11.44 8.22 2.28
N ILE A 16 11.45 8.46 0.97
CA ILE A 16 12.07 7.53 0.02
C ILE A 16 13.58 7.40 0.28
N GLN A 17 14.29 8.48 0.57
CA GLN A 17 15.73 8.41 0.90
C GLN A 17 15.96 7.58 2.16
N ASP A 18 15.12 7.76 3.18
CA ASP A 18 15.22 7.00 4.45
C ASP A 18 14.89 5.52 4.25
N GLN A 19 13.87 5.20 3.46
CA GLN A 19 13.44 3.81 3.21
C GLN A 19 14.39 3.03 2.29
N THR A 20 14.97 3.71 1.29
CA THR A 20 15.79 3.07 0.26
C THR A 20 17.30 3.25 0.46
N GLY A 21 17.70 4.18 1.33
CA GLY A 21 19.09 4.61 1.50
C GLY A 21 19.64 5.39 0.30
N TRP A 22 18.81 5.80 -0.65
CA TRP A 22 19.27 6.51 -1.85
C TRP A 22 19.53 7.98 -1.57
N ASN A 23 20.60 8.53 -2.15
CA ASN A 23 20.82 9.97 -2.17
C ASN A 23 20.16 10.63 -3.41
N LEU A 24 20.09 11.97 -3.43
CA LEU A 24 19.46 12.72 -4.53
C LEU A 24 20.07 12.41 -5.91
N SER A 25 21.38 12.17 -5.98
CA SER A 25 22.07 11.83 -7.23
C SER A 25 21.72 10.41 -7.70
N GLU A 26 21.56 9.47 -6.78
CA GLU A 26 21.13 8.10 -7.05
C GLU A 26 19.67 8.04 -7.49
N ILE A 27 18.80 8.88 -6.92
CA ILE A 27 17.43 9.09 -7.39
C ILE A 27 17.45 9.68 -8.81
N ALA A 28 18.27 10.70 -9.05
CA ALA A 28 18.39 11.32 -10.37
C ALA A 28 18.79 10.33 -11.46
N ARG A 29 19.78 9.47 -11.17
CA ARG A 29 20.22 8.40 -12.07
C ARG A 29 19.11 7.41 -12.37
N ARG A 30 18.39 6.93 -11.34
CA ARG A 30 17.30 5.95 -11.52
C ARG A 30 16.12 6.52 -12.29
N VAL A 31 15.76 7.76 -12.02
CA VAL A 31 14.64 8.46 -12.68
C VAL A 31 15.03 8.99 -14.07
N MET A 32 16.30 8.85 -14.46
CA MET A 32 16.88 9.36 -15.71
C MET A 32 16.65 10.88 -15.87
N VAL A 33 16.98 11.64 -14.83
CA VAL A 33 16.91 13.10 -14.81
C VAL A 33 18.22 13.70 -14.32
N SER A 34 18.42 15.00 -14.56
CA SER A 34 19.60 15.72 -14.04
C SER A 34 19.56 15.78 -12.51
N PRO A 35 20.69 15.60 -11.80
CA PRO A 35 20.79 15.81 -10.36
C PRO A 35 20.30 17.20 -9.91
N GLN A 36 20.49 18.22 -10.76
CA GLN A 36 20.02 19.58 -10.51
C GLN A 36 18.49 19.67 -10.45
N ALA A 37 17.79 18.89 -11.28
CA ALA A 37 16.32 18.84 -11.26
C ALA A 37 15.81 18.22 -9.95
N VAL A 38 16.40 17.09 -9.53
CA VAL A 38 16.04 16.44 -8.26
C VAL A 38 16.35 17.32 -7.06
N GLN A 39 17.45 18.09 -7.11
CA GLN A 39 17.79 19.06 -6.07
C GLN A 39 16.76 20.19 -5.99
N GLN A 40 16.26 20.70 -7.13
CA GLN A 40 15.17 21.69 -7.14
C GLN A 40 13.87 21.10 -6.59
N TRP A 41 13.64 19.80 -6.78
CA TRP A 41 12.49 19.11 -6.17
C TRP A 41 12.63 19.00 -4.66
N ALA A 42 13.81 18.62 -4.18
CA ALA A 42 14.10 18.51 -2.75
C ALA A 42 14.05 19.87 -2.01
N LYS A 43 14.24 20.98 -2.72
CA LYS A 43 14.08 22.35 -2.17
C LYS A 43 12.63 22.83 -2.17
N GLY A 44 11.73 22.12 -2.86
CA GLY A 44 10.35 22.53 -3.09
C GLY A 44 10.20 23.69 -4.08
N ASP A 45 11.24 23.97 -4.86
CA ASP A 45 11.24 25.04 -5.87
C ASP A 45 10.44 24.61 -7.11
N THR A 46 10.55 23.33 -7.48
CA THR A 46 9.81 22.72 -8.59
C THR A 46 9.34 21.33 -8.22
N THR A 47 8.40 20.77 -8.99
CA THR A 47 7.91 19.40 -8.75
C THR A 47 7.87 18.64 -10.08
N PRO A 48 8.23 17.35 -10.12
CA PRO A 48 8.14 16.57 -11.35
C PRO A 48 6.68 16.50 -11.80
N ARG A 49 6.47 16.65 -13.11
CA ARG A 49 5.17 16.51 -13.76
C ARG A 49 5.31 15.60 -14.98
N GLY A 50 4.20 14.96 -15.36
CA GLY A 50 4.12 14.11 -16.53
C GLY A 50 5.14 12.97 -16.48
N GLU A 51 6.00 12.90 -17.49
CA GLU A 51 6.91 11.76 -17.67
C GLU A 51 7.94 11.59 -16.55
N ARG A 52 8.39 12.68 -15.93
CA ARG A 52 9.36 12.62 -14.80
C ARG A 52 8.74 12.03 -13.54
N LEU A 53 7.46 12.34 -13.31
CA LEU A 53 6.70 11.82 -12.18
C LEU A 53 6.39 10.33 -12.38
N LYS A 54 6.02 9.94 -13.60
CA LYS A 54 5.85 8.52 -14.00
C LYS A 54 7.11 7.69 -13.75
N ARG A 55 8.28 8.20 -14.17
CA ARG A 55 9.56 7.52 -13.95
C ARG A 55 9.89 7.42 -12.47
N LEU A 56 9.65 8.49 -11.70
CA LEU A 56 9.84 8.47 -10.25
C LEU A 56 8.95 7.42 -9.58
N ALA A 57 7.67 7.38 -9.94
CA ALA A 57 6.70 6.39 -9.48
C ALA A 57 7.12 4.95 -9.82
N ALA A 58 7.57 4.71 -11.05
CA ALA A 58 8.04 3.40 -11.49
C ALA A 58 9.29 2.93 -10.73
N VAL A 59 10.22 3.83 -10.46
CA VAL A 59 11.47 3.53 -9.73
C VAL A 59 11.22 3.25 -8.26
N THR A 60 10.32 3.99 -7.61
CA THR A 60 10.02 3.82 -6.19
C THR A 60 8.95 2.78 -5.91
N GLY A 61 8.23 2.31 -6.94
CA GLY A 61 7.07 1.43 -6.80
C GLY A 61 5.88 2.11 -6.10
N LYS A 62 5.84 3.45 -6.07
CA LYS A 62 4.75 4.23 -5.46
C LYS A 62 3.93 4.92 -6.54
N PRO A 63 2.60 5.04 -6.39
CA PRO A 63 1.78 5.72 -7.38
C PRO A 63 2.04 7.23 -7.42
N GLU A 64 1.84 7.87 -8.57
CA GLU A 64 2.17 9.29 -8.79
C GLU A 64 1.52 10.24 -7.75
N HIS A 65 0.27 9.99 -7.37
CA HIS A 65 -0.47 10.82 -6.41
C HIS A 65 0.08 10.72 -4.98
N TRP A 66 0.74 9.61 -4.62
CA TRP A 66 1.28 9.37 -3.29
C TRP A 66 2.34 10.41 -2.89
N PHE A 67 3.10 10.92 -3.87
CA PHE A 67 4.10 11.95 -3.63
C PHE A 67 3.51 13.30 -3.20
N PHE A 68 2.22 13.55 -3.45
CA PHE A 68 1.59 14.83 -3.13
C PHE A 68 0.67 14.74 -1.90
N MET A 69 0.46 13.54 -1.38
CA MET A 69 -0.41 13.28 -0.23
C MET A 69 0.29 13.75 1.06
N PRO A 70 -0.43 14.44 1.97
CA PRO A 70 0.10 14.80 3.27
C PRO A 70 0.61 13.56 4.02
N LEU A 71 1.63 13.76 4.84
CA LEU A 71 2.12 12.74 5.76
C LEU A 71 1.18 12.70 6.96
N ASP A 72 0.07 12.00 6.81
CA ASP A 72 -0.76 11.65 7.96
C ASP A 72 0.00 10.58 8.75
N ALA A 73 0.10 10.75 10.08
CA ALA A 73 0.84 9.86 10.98
C ALA A 73 0.31 8.40 11.02
N ASN A 74 -0.72 8.10 10.23
CA ASN A 74 -1.38 6.80 10.07
C ASN A 74 -1.28 6.27 8.63
N GLU A 75 -0.22 6.58 7.89
CA GLU A 75 0.03 5.93 6.60
C GLU A 75 0.87 4.65 6.83
N PRO A 76 0.28 3.45 6.69
CA PRO A 76 1.06 2.23 6.71
C PRO A 76 2.06 2.30 5.56
N SER A 77 3.31 2.00 5.84
CA SER A 77 4.37 1.84 4.85
C SER A 77 4.08 0.59 4.00
N ASN A 78 3.00 0.59 3.23
CA ASN A 78 2.62 -0.49 2.34
C ASN A 78 3.48 -0.41 1.09
N SER A 79 4.51 -1.24 1.06
CA SER A 79 5.08 -1.73 -0.17
C SER A 79 4.08 -2.68 -0.83
N LEU A 80 3.87 -2.41 -2.12
CA LEU A 80 3.46 -3.35 -3.16
C LEU A 80 1.96 -3.65 -3.27
N SER A 81 1.43 -3.14 -4.39
CA SER A 81 0.55 -3.86 -5.33
C SER A 81 -0.86 -4.25 -4.87
N GLU A 82 -1.80 -3.55 -5.50
CA GLU A 82 -3.08 -4.03 -6.01
C GLU A 82 -4.25 -4.30 -5.03
N ILE A 83 -5.41 -3.83 -5.49
CA ILE A 83 -6.79 -4.05 -5.08
C ILE A 83 -7.38 -3.05 -4.07
N PRO A 84 -8.44 -2.31 -4.45
CA PRO A 84 -9.21 -1.49 -3.54
C PRO A 84 -10.13 -2.40 -2.72
N THR A 85 -9.76 -2.71 -1.48
CA THR A 85 -10.71 -3.25 -0.51
C THR A 85 -10.50 -2.62 0.85
N SER A 86 -11.43 -1.71 1.16
CA SER A 86 -11.95 -1.43 2.50
C SER A 86 -10.91 -1.10 3.57
N SER A 87 -10.55 0.18 3.61
CA SER A 87 -9.94 0.87 4.74
C SER A 87 -10.74 0.66 6.03
N SER A 88 -10.39 -0.36 6.83
CA SER A 88 -10.82 -0.52 8.24
C SER A 88 -9.89 -1.43 9.07
N ARG A 89 -8.67 -1.76 8.60
CA ARG A 89 -7.88 -2.85 9.20
C ARG A 89 -6.50 -2.47 9.78
N ASP A 90 -6.28 -1.22 10.17
CA ASP A 90 -4.99 -0.80 10.76
C ASP A 90 -4.77 -1.23 12.21
N MET A 91 -5.75 -1.86 12.86
CA MET A 91 -5.54 -2.55 14.13
C MET A 91 -5.80 -4.04 13.95
N LEU A 92 -4.73 -4.81 13.72
CA LEU A 92 -4.80 -6.26 13.82
C LEU A 92 -5.12 -6.61 15.27
N ASP A 93 -6.24 -7.30 15.50
CA ASP A 93 -6.63 -7.82 16.80
C ASP A 93 -5.61 -8.86 17.29
N ASP A 94 -5.55 -9.10 18.59
CA ASP A 94 -4.55 -10.01 19.19
C ASP A 94 -4.64 -11.43 18.60
N LYS A 95 -5.84 -11.84 18.20
CA LYS A 95 -6.09 -13.12 17.50
C LYS A 95 -5.51 -13.15 16.09
N GLU A 96 -5.59 -12.03 15.35
CA GLU A 96 -5.03 -11.93 14.00
C GLU A 96 -3.50 -11.97 14.04
N LYS A 97 -2.89 -11.27 15.02
CA LYS A 97 -1.44 -11.33 15.25
C LYS A 97 -0.97 -12.72 15.63
N ALA A 98 -1.69 -13.40 16.53
CA ALA A 98 -1.38 -14.77 16.92
C ALA A 98 -1.48 -15.75 15.74
N LEU A 99 -2.52 -15.59 14.90
CA LEU A 99 -2.68 -16.40 13.69
C LEU A 99 -1.55 -16.17 12.69
N LEU A 100 -1.16 -14.92 12.46
CA LEU A 100 -0.04 -14.57 11.58
C LEU A 100 1.29 -15.12 12.10
N ALA A 101 1.52 -15.05 13.42
CA ALA A 101 2.73 -15.61 14.04
C ALA A 101 2.81 -17.13 13.84
N LEU A 102 1.72 -17.86 14.08
CA LEU A 102 1.65 -19.30 13.84
C LEU A 102 1.81 -19.62 12.34
N PHE A 103 1.13 -18.86 11.48
CA PHE A 103 1.20 -19.03 10.04
C PHE A 103 2.61 -18.85 9.49
N ASN A 104 3.38 -17.90 10.02
CA ASN A 104 4.76 -17.67 9.61
C ASN A 104 5.71 -18.81 10.00
N GLN A 105 5.41 -19.54 11.07
CA GLN A 105 6.23 -20.67 11.56
C GLN A 105 5.96 -21.99 10.83
N MET A 106 4.90 -22.08 10.03
CA MET A 106 4.56 -23.30 9.28
C MET A 106 5.38 -23.45 7.98
N PRO A 107 5.67 -24.68 7.52
CA PRO A 107 6.20 -24.92 6.18
C PRO A 107 5.21 -24.52 5.09
N GLU A 108 5.69 -24.19 3.88
CA GLU A 108 4.86 -23.71 2.77
C GLU A 108 3.72 -24.68 2.40
N ALA A 109 3.99 -25.99 2.43
CA ALA A 109 2.99 -27.02 2.18
C ALA A 109 1.80 -26.94 3.16
N GLU A 110 2.07 -26.68 4.44
CA GLU A 110 1.04 -26.61 5.47
C GLU A 110 0.30 -25.25 5.45
N LYS A 111 1.00 -24.17 5.10
CA LYS A 111 0.38 -22.86 4.83
C LYS A 111 -0.66 -22.98 3.72
N ASN A 112 -0.31 -23.63 2.61
CA ASN A 112 -1.21 -23.82 1.47
C ASN A 112 -2.42 -24.66 1.85
N ARG A 113 -2.22 -25.75 2.61
CA ARG A 113 -3.32 -26.57 3.13
C ARG A 113 -4.26 -25.77 4.04
N LEU A 114 -3.72 -24.94 4.93
CA LEU A 114 -4.52 -24.09 5.82
C LEU A 114 -5.33 -23.04 5.03
N ILE A 115 -4.74 -22.44 3.99
CA ILE A 115 -5.46 -21.50 3.11
C ILE A 115 -6.62 -22.20 2.40
N VAL A 116 -6.40 -23.40 1.85
CA VAL A 116 -7.45 -24.17 1.18
C VAL A 116 -8.59 -24.49 2.14
N HIS A 117 -8.26 -24.95 3.34
CA HIS A 117 -9.25 -25.26 4.37
C HIS A 117 -10.03 -24.01 4.80
N ALA A 118 -9.35 -22.90 5.08
CA ALA A 118 -10.00 -21.64 5.46
C ALA A 118 -10.95 -21.12 4.37
N LYS A 119 -10.58 -21.25 3.09
CA LYS A 119 -11.46 -20.92 1.97
C LYS A 119 -12.71 -21.81 1.94
N ALA A 120 -12.55 -23.12 2.11
CA ALA A 120 -13.68 -24.04 2.14
C ALA A 120 -14.67 -23.71 3.27
N THR A 121 -14.16 -23.43 4.48
CA THR A 121 -15.01 -23.03 5.61
C THR A 121 -15.76 -21.72 5.36
N LEU A 122 -15.14 -20.75 4.69
CA LEU A 122 -15.82 -19.50 4.35
C LEU A 122 -16.92 -19.72 3.32
N GLN A 123 -16.68 -20.58 2.33
CA GLN A 123 -17.65 -20.94 1.32
C GLN A 123 -18.85 -21.70 1.93
N GLU A 124 -18.61 -22.65 2.84
CA GLU A 124 -19.68 -23.35 3.55
C GLU A 124 -20.55 -22.40 4.37
N LEU A 125 -19.93 -21.43 5.07
CA LEU A 125 -20.66 -20.42 5.83
C LEU A 125 -21.45 -19.46 4.92
N ASP A 126 -20.96 -19.18 3.72
CA ASP A 126 -21.64 -18.32 2.75
C ASP A 126 -22.88 -19.01 2.17
N LEU A 127 -22.73 -20.26 1.75
CA LEU A 127 -23.85 -21.10 1.30
C LEU A 127 -24.92 -21.23 2.40
N LEU A 128 -24.51 -21.45 3.65
CA LEU A 128 -25.45 -21.53 4.76
C LEU A 128 -26.19 -20.21 5.01
N LYS A 129 -25.53 -19.06 4.84
CA LYS A 129 -26.19 -17.75 4.95
C LYS A 129 -27.21 -17.55 3.85
N ASP A 130 -26.87 -17.86 2.61
CA ASP A 130 -27.77 -17.73 1.46
C ASP A 130 -28.99 -18.64 1.62
N ASP A 131 -28.81 -19.87 2.08
CA ASP A 131 -29.89 -20.80 2.37
C ASP A 131 -30.82 -20.26 3.46
N VAL A 132 -30.27 -19.76 4.59
CA VAL A 132 -31.06 -19.16 5.67
C VAL A 132 -31.79 -17.90 5.18
N LEU A 133 -31.15 -17.04 4.38
CA LEU A 133 -31.76 -15.85 3.80
C LEU A 133 -32.90 -16.23 2.84
N SER A 134 -32.72 -17.29 2.05
CA SER A 134 -33.76 -17.80 1.14
C SER A 134 -34.98 -18.33 1.91
N ILE A 135 -34.74 -19.03 3.03
CA ILE A 135 -35.80 -19.55 3.91
C ILE A 135 -36.55 -18.40 4.59
N ILE A 136 -35.85 -17.39 5.12
CA ILE A 136 -36.48 -16.21 5.74
C ILE A 136 -37.33 -15.44 4.72
N LYS A 137 -36.87 -15.31 3.47
CA LYS A 137 -37.62 -14.64 2.41
C LYS A 137 -38.87 -15.43 2.03
N ASN A 138 -38.77 -16.75 1.90
CA ASN A 138 -39.89 -17.64 1.58
C ASN A 138 -40.94 -17.74 2.71
N ILE A 139 -40.56 -17.51 3.98
CA ILE A 139 -41.50 -17.46 5.11
C ILE A 139 -42.23 -16.10 5.21
N ARG A 140 -41.71 -15.06 4.55
CA ARG A 140 -42.25 -13.68 4.62
C ARG A 140 -43.17 -13.32 3.44
N GLU A 141 -43.23 -14.14 2.40
CA GLU A 141 -44.26 -14.10 1.34
C GLU A 141 -45.46 -14.98 1.72
#